data_AF-A0A7Y1TGJ9-F1
#
_entry.id   AF-A0A7Y1TGJ9-F1
#
_cell.length_a   1.000
_cell.length_b   1.000
_cell.length_c   1.000
_cell.angle_alpha   90.00
_cell.angle_beta   90.00
_cell.angle_gamma   90.00
#
_symmetry.space_group_name_H-M   'P 1'
#
loop_
_entity.id
_entity.type
_entity.pdbx_description
1 polymer ?
#
loop_
_entity_poly.entity_id
_entity_poly.type
_entity_poly.pdbx_seq_one_letter_code
_entity_poly.pdbx_strand_id
1 'polypeptide(L)' 'LNSTYDGIKREAFNFKVVPYDIPKGNLAAYFPETNPLVPFNHFADQSRTPISKSVRVRISRAEGKT' A
#
# COMPACT_ATOMS: atom_id res chain seq x y z
N LEU A 1 -6.11 -0.59 4.37
CA LEU A 1 -5.38 0.09 3.26
C LEU A 1 -5.79 -0.56 1.95
N ASN A 2 -5.91 0.20 0.87
CA ASN A 2 -6.13 -0.36 -0.46
C ASN A 2 -5.31 0.35 -1.54
N SER A 3 -4.97 -0.36 -2.61
CA SER A 3 -4.38 0.17 -3.84
C SER A 3 -5.22 -0.26 -5.04
N THR A 4 -5.13 0.48 -6.15
CA THR A 4 -5.83 0.11 -7.40
C THR A 4 -4.92 0.38 -8.58
N TYR A 5 -4.59 -0.70 -9.29
CA TYR A 5 -3.76 -0.72 -10.49
C TYR A 5 -4.42 -1.64 -11.50
N ASP A 6 -4.47 -1.22 -12.77
CA ASP A 6 -5.05 -1.97 -13.88
C ASP A 6 -6.51 -2.41 -13.64
N GLY A 7 -7.30 -1.55 -12.95
CA GLY A 7 -8.67 -1.87 -12.56
C GLY A 7 -8.79 -2.90 -11.43
N ILE A 8 -7.68 -3.45 -10.93
CA ILE A 8 -7.64 -4.45 -9.86
C ILE A 8 -7.43 -3.76 -8.52
N LYS A 9 -8.44 -3.84 -7.66
CA LYS A 9 -8.36 -3.39 -6.26
C LYS A 9 -7.65 -4.45 -5.41
N ARG A 10 -6.66 -4.02 -4.62
CA ARG A 10 -5.94 -4.84 -3.64
C ARG A 10 -6.15 -4.24 -2.25
N GLU A 11 -6.30 -5.10 -1.24
CA GLU A 11 -6.62 -4.66 0.12
C GLU A 11 -5.73 -5.35 1.14
N ALA A 12 -5.35 -4.58 2.17
CA ALA A 12 -4.63 -5.06 3.33
C ALA A 12 -5.32 -4.52 4.59
N PHE A 13 -5.59 -5.40 5.55
CA PHE A 13 -6.45 -5.15 6.70
C PHE A 13 -5.66 -5.12 8.01
N ASN A 14 -6.32 -4.74 9.11
CA ASN A 14 -5.80 -4.81 10.48
C ASN A 14 -4.57 -3.93 10.76
N PHE A 15 -4.55 -2.71 10.19
CA PHE A 15 -3.49 -1.73 10.47
C PHE A 15 -3.96 -0.69 11.49
N LYS A 16 -3.03 -0.28 12.37
CA LYS A 16 -3.17 0.92 13.19
C LYS A 16 -2.47 2.08 12.49
N VAL A 17 -3.17 3.20 12.32
CA VAL A 17 -2.57 4.44 11.79
C VAL A 17 -2.03 5.24 12.97
N VAL A 18 -0.75 5.58 12.91
CA VAL A 18 -0.06 6.37 13.94
C VAL A 18 0.52 7.63 13.26
N PRO A 19 0.29 8.83 13.79
CA PRO A 19 0.87 10.04 13.23
C PRO A 19 2.41 10.00 13.38
N TYR A 20 3.11 10.46 12.35
CA TYR A 20 4.56 10.59 12.34
C TYR A 20 4.95 11.85 11.58
N ASP A 21 6.09 12.44 11.93
CA ASP A 21 6.63 13.60 11.24
C ASP A 21 7.29 13.18 9.92
N ILE A 22 6.47 13.03 8.87
CA ILE A 22 6.87 12.73 7.49
C ILE A 22 6.15 13.68 6.54
N PRO A 23 6.66 13.89 5.31
CA PRO A 23 6.01 14.78 4.36
C PRO A 23 4.56 14.37 4.09
N LYS A 24 3.66 15.36 4.11
CA LYS A 24 2.22 15.17 3.94
C LYS A 24 1.92 14.40 2.65
N GLY A 25 1.02 13.41 2.75
CA GLY A 25 0.61 12.57 1.63
C GLY A 25 1.40 11.27 1.49
N ASN A 26 2.49 11.12 2.26
CA ASN A 26 3.23 9.87 2.36
C ASN A 26 2.80 9.07 3.61
N LEU A 27 3.10 7.78 3.59
CA LEU A 27 3.01 6.90 4.75
C LEU A 27 4.16 5.90 4.71
N ALA A 28 4.50 5.35 5.87
CA ALA A 28 5.34 4.17 5.98
C ALA A 28 4.51 3.01 6.53
N ALA A 29 4.90 1.79 6.17
CA ALA A 29 4.30 0.58 6.70
C ALA A 29 5.38 -0.47 6.93
N TYR A 30 5.09 -1.43 7.80
CA TYR A 30 5.99 -2.55 8.04
C TYR A 30 5.99 -3.50 6.84
N PHE A 31 7.16 -4.07 6.59
CA PHE A 31 7.37 -5.14 5.63
C PHE A 31 7.35 -6.48 6.38
N PRO A 32 6.61 -7.51 5.90
CA PRO A 32 5.99 -7.65 4.58
C PRO A 32 4.49 -7.33 4.50
N GLU A 33 3.90 -6.73 5.53
CA GLU A 33 2.43 -6.68 5.74
C GLU A 33 1.67 -5.95 4.62
N THR A 34 2.33 -5.03 3.91
CA THR A 34 1.74 -4.29 2.78
C THR A 34 2.11 -4.81 1.40
N ASN A 35 2.86 -5.92 1.30
CA ASN A 35 3.15 -6.58 0.01
C ASN A 35 1.89 -6.88 -0.82
N PRO A 36 0.73 -7.29 -0.24
CA PRO A 36 -0.48 -7.49 -1.02
C PRO A 36 -0.96 -6.24 -1.77
N LEU A 37 -0.53 -5.03 -1.39
CA LEU A 37 -0.87 -3.79 -2.08
C LEU A 37 -0.01 -3.52 -3.31
N VAL A 38 1.12 -4.22 -3.49
CA VAL A 38 2.03 -4.04 -4.62
C VAL A 38 1.51 -4.85 -5.82
N PRO A 39 1.23 -4.22 -6.97
CA PRO A 39 0.88 -4.96 -8.18
C PRO A 39 2.10 -5.75 -8.70
N PHE A 40 1.91 -7.04 -8.99
CA PHE A 40 2.98 -7.92 -9.47
C PHE A 40 3.50 -7.55 -10.87
N ASN A 41 2.69 -6.85 -11.66
CA ASN A 41 2.93 -6.51 -13.06
C ASN A 41 3.40 -5.06 -13.28
N HIS A 42 3.67 -4.31 -12.22
CA HIS A 42 4.34 -3.00 -12.32
C HIS A 42 5.72 -3.10 -11.71
N PHE A 43 6.73 -2.86 -12.54
CA PHE A 43 8.14 -2.95 -12.19
C PHE A 43 8.96 -1.99 -13.03
N ALA A 44 10.16 -1.66 -12.59
CA ALA A 44 11.08 -0.82 -13.35
C ALA A 44 11.48 -1.50 -14.67
N ASP A 45 11.53 -0.73 -15.76
CA ASP A 45 11.76 -1.25 -17.12
C ASP A 45 13.05 -2.07 -17.25
N GLN A 46 14.13 -1.62 -16.58
CA GLN A 46 15.45 -2.25 -16.67
C GLN A 46 15.63 -3.38 -15.67
N SER A 47 15.50 -3.10 -14.36
CA SER A 47 15.81 -4.08 -13.31
C SER A 47 14.71 -5.09 -13.05
N ARG A 48 13.49 -4.82 -13.56
CA ARG A 48 12.27 -5.59 -13.26
C ARG A 48 11.96 -5.68 -11.76
N THR A 49 12.47 -4.73 -10.98
CA THR A 49 12.14 -4.63 -9.55
C THR A 49 10.74 -4.05 -9.37
N PRO A 50 9.88 -4.64 -8.50
CA PRO A 50 8.55 -4.11 -8.24
C PRO A 50 8.56 -2.65 -7.74
N ILE A 51 7.45 -1.94 -7.95
CA ILE A 51 7.26 -0.54 -7.53
C ILE A 51 7.09 -0.34 -6.01
N SER A 52 7.70 -1.17 -5.17
CA SER A 52 7.46 -1.21 -3.71
C SER A 52 7.72 0.11 -2.96
N LYS A 53 8.49 1.03 -3.53
CA LYS A 53 8.79 2.34 -2.94
C LYS A 53 7.82 3.46 -3.35
N SER A 54 6.91 3.19 -4.29
CA SER A 54 5.96 4.17 -4.81
C SER A 54 4.64 3.49 -5.18
N VAL A 55 3.84 3.20 -4.16
CA VAL A 55 2.51 2.61 -4.31
C VAL A 55 1.46 3.62 -3.85
N ARG A 56 0.55 4.01 -4.75
CA ARG A 56 -0.58 4.86 -4.40
C ARG A 56 -1.59 4.04 -3.60
N VAL A 57 -1.89 4.50 -2.39
CA VAL A 57 -2.81 3.83 -1.48
C VAL A 57 -3.88 4.77 -0.94
N ARG A 58 -5.01 4.20 -0.53
CA ARG A 58 -6.07 4.88 0.20
C ARG A 58 -6.23 4.25 1.58
N ILE A 59 -6.38 5.12 2.58
CA ILE A 59 -6.73 4.73 3.95
C ILE A 59 -8.25 4.76 4.06
N SER A 60 -8.81 3.66 4.56
CA SER A 60 -10.23 3.55 4.91
C SER A 60 -10.31 3.11 6.36
N ARG A 61 -11.30 3.60 7.10
CA ARG A 61 -11.60 3.11 8.45
C ARG A 61 -11.88 1.60 8.36
N ALA A 62 -11.32 0.83 9.29
CA ALA A 62 -11.69 -0.57 9.41
C ALA A 62 -13.17 -0.66 9.82
N GLU A 63 -13.95 -1.46 9.09
CA GLU A 63 -15.26 -1.87 9.57
C GLU A 63 -15.02 -2.82 10.74
N GLY A 64 -15.54 -2.46 11.92
CA GLY A 64 -15.44 -3.32 13.08
C GLY A 64 -16.14 -4.64 12.74
N LYS A 65 -15.42 -5.75 12.80
CA LYS A 65 -16.07 -7.05 12.88
C LYS A 65 -16.72 -7.11 14.26
N THR A 66 -18.06 -7.01 14.29
CA THR A 66 -18.86 -7.34 15.48
C THR A 66 -18.70 -8.81 15.83
#